data_AF-A0A1F6XDZ5-F1
#
_entry.id   AF-A0A1F6XDZ5-F1
#
_cell.length_a   1.000
_cell.length_b   1.000
_cell.length_c   1.000
_cell.angle_alpha   90.00
_cell.angle_beta   90.00
_cell.angle_gamma   90.00
#
_symmetry.space_group_name_H-M   'P 1'
#
loop_
_entity.id
_entity.type
_entity.pdbx_description
1 polymer ?
#
loop_
_entity_poly.entity_id
_entity_poly.type
_entity_poly.pdbx_seq_one_letter_code
_entity_poly.pdbx_strand_id
1 'polypeptide(L)'
;MAGLVLGKITGNYSLSLAGAVLVDADHIFSYTKAKILFRPKELWRTLTDKNDPYGDQRYFLHNFFVFILITGTSAFINLQTGLIVGLAYLSHLILDALDDADYFPFFPNKKINLRGPIGYFSKSEFVFALFFLLIYVLI
;
A
#
# COMPACT_ATOMS: atom_id res chain seq x y z
N MET A 1 -6.53 -6.15 -0.42
CA MET A 1 -6.79 -7.62 -0.44
C MET A 1 -5.65 -8.45 0.15
N ALA A 2 -4.38 -8.14 -0.12
CA ALA A 2 -3.24 -8.92 0.38
C ALA A 2 -3.23 -9.12 1.92
N GLY A 3 -3.57 -8.09 2.70
CA GLY A 3 -3.68 -8.22 4.16
C GLY A 3 -4.69 -9.27 4.65
N LEU A 4 -5.77 -9.54 3.90
CA LEU A 4 -6.72 -10.60 4.23
C LEU A 4 -6.13 -11.99 3.97
N VAL A 5 -5.47 -12.17 2.82
CA VAL A 5 -4.76 -13.40 2.46
C VAL A 5 -3.69 -13.72 3.51
N LEU A 6 -2.87 -12.74 3.85
CA LEU A 6 -1.84 -12.90 4.88
C LEU A 6 -2.43 -13.16 6.26
N GLY A 7 -3.55 -12.52 6.62
CA GLY A 7 -4.25 -12.79 7.87
C GLY A 7 -4.72 -14.24 7.98
N LYS A 8 -5.18 -14.83 6.87
CA LYS A 8 -5.58 -16.24 6.80
C LYS A 8 -4.39 -17.18 6.93
N ILE A 9 -3.31 -16.93 6.20
CA ILE A 9 -2.09 -17.76 6.22
C ILE A 9 -1.41 -17.72 7.59
N THR A 10 -1.35 -16.54 8.21
CA THR A 10 -0.62 -16.33 9.47
C THR A 10 -1.47 -16.58 10.71
N GLY A 11 -2.79 -16.70 10.55
CA GLY A 11 -3.75 -16.77 11.66
C GLY A 11 -3.91 -15.46 12.42
N ASN A 12 -3.36 -14.34 11.92
CA ASN A 12 -3.39 -13.05 12.61
C ASN A 12 -3.88 -11.91 11.69
N TYR A 13 -5.19 -11.86 11.51
CA TYR A 13 -5.85 -10.83 10.70
C TYR A 13 -5.56 -9.41 11.18
N SER A 14 -5.58 -9.18 12.50
CA SER A 14 -5.39 -7.84 13.05
C SER A 14 -4.04 -7.24 12.66
N LEU A 15 -2.95 -7.98 12.85
CA LEU A 15 -1.61 -7.51 12.46
C LEU A 15 -1.46 -7.43 10.94
N SER A 16 -1.95 -8.40 10.18
CA SER A 16 -1.84 -8.36 8.71
C SER A 16 -2.61 -7.21 8.09
N LEU A 17 -3.81 -6.90 8.59
CA LEU A 17 -4.60 -5.78 8.12
C LEU A 17 -4.01 -4.45 8.56
N ALA A 18 -3.59 -4.33 9.83
CA ALA A 18 -2.92 -3.13 10.31
C ALA A 18 -1.65 -2.86 9.51
N GLY A 19 -0.80 -3.86 9.31
CA GLY A 19 0.44 -3.73 8.54
C GLY A 19 0.22 -3.36 7.08
N ALA A 20 -0.89 -3.79 6.46
CA ALA A 20 -1.23 -3.40 5.09
C ALA A 20 -1.81 -1.98 5.01
N VAL A 21 -2.73 -1.62 5.91
CA VAL A 21 -3.45 -0.33 5.87
C VAL A 21 -2.62 0.83 6.43
N LEU A 22 -1.75 0.57 7.40
CA LEU A 22 -0.93 1.63 7.99
C LEU A 22 0.03 2.26 6.98
N VAL A 23 0.42 1.54 5.94
CA VAL A 23 1.25 2.08 4.85
C VAL A 23 0.54 3.25 4.17
N ASP A 24 -0.78 3.15 3.99
CA ASP A 24 -1.61 4.19 3.36
C ASP A 24 -1.85 5.44 4.25
N ALA A 25 -1.34 5.49 5.47
CA ALA A 25 -1.59 6.61 6.37
C ALA A 25 -0.98 7.94 5.86
N ASP A 26 0.03 7.90 5.00
CA ASP A 26 0.62 9.10 4.40
C ASP A 26 -0.31 9.79 3.38
N HIS A 27 -1.22 9.05 2.75
CA HIS A 27 -2.29 9.63 1.92
C HIS A 27 -3.16 10.61 2.72
N ILE A 28 -3.52 10.28 3.96
CA ILE A 28 -4.33 11.16 4.83
C ILE A 28 -3.62 12.48 5.07
N PHE A 29 -2.29 12.44 5.25
CA PHE A 29 -1.48 13.63 5.43
C PHE A 29 -1.49 14.51 4.17
N SER A 30 -1.26 13.92 2.98
CA SER A 30 -1.36 14.63 1.69
C SER A 30 -2.72 15.32 1.52
N TYR A 31 -3.81 14.60 1.75
CA TYR A 31 -5.18 15.12 1.56
C TYR A 31 -5.55 16.20 2.56
N THR A 32 -5.03 16.10 3.79
CA THR A 32 -5.19 17.14 4.81
C THR A 32 -4.45 18.41 4.41
N LYS A 33 -3.18 18.28 3.99
CA LYS A 33 -2.34 19.39 3.53
C LYS A 33 -2.94 20.08 2.29
N ALA A 34 -3.48 19.31 1.35
CA ALA A 34 -4.16 19.80 0.16
C ALA A 34 -5.58 20.34 0.45
N LYS A 35 -6.09 20.20 1.69
CA LYS A 35 -7.43 20.63 2.12
C LYS A 35 -8.59 19.96 1.36
N ILE A 36 -8.36 18.74 0.86
CA ILE A 36 -9.38 17.98 0.11
C ILE A 36 -10.02 16.86 0.91
N LEU A 37 -9.48 16.49 2.08
CA LEU A 37 -9.96 15.36 2.88
C LEU A 37 -11.47 15.42 3.17
N PHE A 38 -12.00 16.62 3.41
CA PHE A 38 -13.42 16.84 3.70
C PHE A 38 -14.22 17.39 2.51
N ARG A 39 -13.72 17.20 1.29
CA ARG A 39 -14.34 17.63 0.04
C ARG A 39 -14.62 16.41 -0.83
N PRO A 40 -15.74 15.70 -0.63
CA PRO A 40 -15.96 14.36 -1.20
C PRO A 40 -15.75 14.27 -2.71
N LYS A 41 -16.17 15.28 -3.47
CA LYS A 41 -15.99 15.32 -4.93
C LYS A 41 -14.52 15.46 -5.34
N GLU A 42 -13.77 16.32 -4.65
CA GLU A 42 -12.35 16.53 -4.92
C GLU A 42 -11.55 15.30 -4.47
N LEU A 43 -11.85 14.78 -3.27
CA LEU A 43 -11.25 13.55 -2.76
C LEU A 43 -11.49 12.37 -3.69
N TRP A 44 -12.74 12.14 -4.12
CA TRP A 44 -13.06 11.07 -5.05
C TRP A 44 -12.27 11.19 -6.35
N ARG A 45 -12.23 12.39 -6.93
CA ARG A 45 -11.47 12.64 -8.16
C ARG A 45 -9.99 12.30 -7.96
N THR A 46 -9.38 12.73 -6.85
CA THR A 46 -7.99 12.43 -6.53
C THR A 46 -7.75 10.93 -6.31
N LEU A 47 -8.63 10.23 -5.59
CA LEU A 47 -8.52 8.80 -5.33
C LEU A 47 -8.71 7.92 -6.57
N THR A 48 -9.29 8.45 -7.65
CA THR A 48 -9.47 7.71 -8.91
C THR A 48 -8.54 8.19 -10.02
N ASP A 49 -7.69 9.18 -9.75
CA ASP A 49 -6.70 9.68 -10.69
C ASP A 49 -5.40 8.88 -10.52
N LYS A 50 -4.88 8.36 -11.62
CA LYS A 50 -3.60 7.65 -11.65
C LYS A 50 -2.40 8.59 -11.44
N ASN A 51 -2.60 9.89 -11.68
CA ASN A 51 -1.57 10.88 -11.47
C ASN A 51 -1.59 11.31 -10.00
N ASP A 52 -0.42 11.68 -9.48
CA ASP A 52 -0.32 12.31 -8.16
C ASP A 52 -0.29 13.85 -8.29
N PRO A 53 -1.46 14.55 -8.30
CA PRO A 53 -1.52 16.01 -8.45
C PRO A 53 -0.82 16.79 -7.34
N TYR A 54 -0.62 16.19 -6.16
CA TYR A 54 0.02 16.85 -5.02
C TYR A 54 1.49 16.44 -4.87
N GLY A 55 1.90 15.40 -5.59
CA GLY A 55 3.26 14.87 -5.65
C GLY A 55 3.75 14.27 -4.35
N ASP A 56 2.84 14.08 -3.38
CA ASP A 56 3.07 13.65 -2.00
C ASP A 56 2.10 12.58 -1.47
N GLN A 57 1.39 11.88 -2.36
CA GLN A 57 0.42 10.87 -1.93
C GLN A 57 1.08 9.56 -1.45
N ARG A 58 2.12 9.09 -2.14
CA ARG A 58 2.89 7.88 -1.77
C ARG A 58 4.30 8.31 -1.32
N TYR A 59 4.47 8.64 -0.04
CA TYR A 59 5.61 9.41 0.47
C TYR A 59 6.55 8.58 1.36
N PHE A 60 6.54 8.81 2.67
CA PHE A 60 7.49 8.18 3.58
C PHE A 60 7.14 6.73 3.87
N LEU A 61 5.84 6.40 3.94
CA LEU A 61 5.42 5.04 4.23
C LEU A 61 5.50 4.17 2.98
N HIS A 62 5.42 4.74 1.80
CA HIS A 62 5.67 4.04 0.55
C HIS A 62 7.18 3.97 0.20
N ASN A 63 8.05 3.79 1.19
CA ASN A 63 9.50 3.77 1.02
C ASN A 63 10.12 2.46 1.50
N PHE A 64 11.04 1.91 0.71
CA PHE A 64 11.72 0.65 0.99
C PHE A 64 12.55 0.68 2.29
N PHE A 65 13.21 1.78 2.61
CA PHE A 65 13.97 1.93 3.86
C PHE A 65 13.06 2.01 5.07
N VAL A 66 11.89 2.64 4.94
CA VAL A 66 10.89 2.69 6.03
C VAL A 66 10.29 1.31 6.24
N PHE A 67 10.02 0.56 5.17
CA PHE A 67 9.67 -0.86 5.26
C PHE A 67 10.70 -1.65 6.09
N ILE A 68 11.99 -1.54 5.78
CA ILE A 68 13.05 -2.25 6.52
C ILE A 68 13.04 -1.82 8.00
N LEU A 69 12.93 -0.53 8.28
CA LEU A 69 12.94 0.01 9.64
C LEU A 69 11.74 -0.48 10.46
N ILE A 70 10.52 -0.37 9.92
CA ILE A 70 9.30 -0.81 10.61
C ILE A 70 9.29 -2.32 10.82
N THR A 71 9.72 -3.08 9.82
CA THR A 71 9.84 -4.55 9.92
C THR A 71 10.87 -4.95 10.97
N GLY A 72 12.07 -4.35 10.92
CA GLY A 72 13.15 -4.64 11.85
C GLY A 72 12.83 -4.28 13.30
N THR A 73 12.23 -3.11 13.53
CA THR A 73 11.78 -2.68 14.86
C THR A 73 10.67 -3.60 15.40
N SER A 74 9.71 -3.97 14.56
CA SER A 74 8.66 -4.93 14.94
C SER A 74 9.24 -6.31 15.27
N ALA A 75 10.22 -6.79 14.49
CA ALA A 75 10.89 -8.07 14.70
C ALA A 75 11.73 -8.09 15.98
N PHE A 76 12.32 -6.96 16.35
CA PHE A 76 13.08 -6.80 17.60
C PHE A 76 12.19 -6.96 18.84
N ILE A 77 10.94 -6.48 18.78
CA ILE A 77 9.96 -6.67 19.86
C ILE A 77 9.49 -8.12 19.89
N ASN A 78 9.12 -8.65 18.72
CA ASN A 78 8.64 -10.02 18.57
C ASN A 78 8.82 -10.47 17.12
N LEU A 79 9.60 -11.53 16.90
CA LEU A 79 9.95 -12.00 15.56
C LEU A 79 8.70 -12.31 14.71
N GLN A 80 7.70 -12.97 15.28
CA GLN A 80 6.45 -13.30 14.58
C GLN A 80 5.70 -12.03 14.14
N THR A 81 5.63 -11.02 15.01
CA THR A 81 5.03 -9.72 14.70
C THR A 81 5.78 -9.03 13.56
N GLY A 82 7.12 -9.00 13.64
CA GLY A 82 7.96 -8.45 12.56
C GLY A 82 7.75 -9.14 11.23
N LEU A 83 7.65 -10.47 11.22
CA LEU A 83 7.37 -11.23 9.99
C LEU A 83 5.99 -10.90 9.41
N ILE A 84 4.94 -10.87 10.24
CA ILE A 84 3.58 -10.57 9.76
C ILE A 84 3.49 -9.14 9.22
N VAL A 85 4.02 -8.16 9.98
CA VAL A 85 4.05 -6.75 9.57
C VAL A 85 4.88 -6.59 8.31
N GLY A 86 6.07 -7.19 8.26
CA GLY A 86 6.96 -7.10 7.11
C GLY A 86 6.37 -7.70 5.85
N LEU A 87 5.71 -8.86 5.94
CA LEU A 87 5.01 -9.45 4.79
C LEU A 87 3.83 -8.59 4.33
N ALA A 88 3.04 -8.04 5.26
CA ALA A 88 1.92 -7.17 4.93
C ALA A 88 2.40 -5.88 4.22
N TYR A 89 3.41 -5.23 4.79
CA TYR A 89 4.01 -4.01 4.25
C TYR A 89 4.65 -4.27 2.88
N LEU A 90 5.47 -5.32 2.77
CA LEU A 90 6.11 -5.67 1.50
C LEU A 90 5.07 -6.01 0.43
N SER A 91 3.99 -6.71 0.79
CA SER A 91 2.90 -6.99 -0.14
C SER A 91 2.27 -5.71 -0.66
N HIS A 92 2.09 -4.69 0.18
CA HIS A 92 1.60 -3.37 -0.23
C HIS A 92 2.54 -2.72 -1.26
N LEU A 93 3.83 -2.62 -0.95
CA LEU A 93 4.82 -2.01 -1.85
C LEU A 93 4.95 -2.76 -3.19
N ILE A 94 4.78 -4.09 -3.18
CA ILE A 94 4.74 -4.90 -4.40
C ILE A 94 3.49 -4.56 -5.21
N LEU A 95 2.34 -4.41 -4.57
CA LEU A 95 1.11 -4.02 -5.25
C LEU A 95 1.24 -2.63 -5.88
N ASP A 96 1.85 -1.66 -5.18
CA ASP A 96 2.12 -0.34 -5.75
C ASP A 96 3.08 -0.39 -6.95
N ALA A 97 4.05 -1.30 -6.93
CA ALA A 97 4.96 -1.49 -8.06
C ALA A 97 4.31 -2.20 -9.26
N LEU A 98 3.22 -2.95 -9.04
CA LEU A 98 2.45 -3.62 -10.10
C LEU A 98 1.39 -2.70 -10.72
N ASP A 99 0.98 -1.67 -10.00
CA ASP A 99 0.07 -0.61 -10.44
C ASP A 99 0.75 0.37 -11.41
N ASP A 100 -0.01 0.96 -12.34
CA ASP A 100 0.52 1.85 -13.38
C ASP A 100 0.62 3.32 -12.95
N ALA A 101 0.20 3.65 -11.72
CA ALA A 101 0.43 4.95 -11.11
C ALA A 101 1.90 5.16 -10.70
N ASP A 102 2.27 6.41 -10.47
CA ASP A 102 3.64 6.76 -10.07
C ASP A 102 3.99 6.19 -8.69
N TYR A 103 5.05 5.38 -8.61
CA TYR A 103 5.58 4.85 -7.36
C TYR A 103 7.09 5.06 -7.26
N PHE A 104 7.51 5.82 -6.25
CA PHE A 104 8.90 6.14 -5.98
C PHE A 104 9.40 5.43 -4.72
N PRO A 105 9.90 4.18 -4.81
CA PRO A 105 10.26 3.36 -3.64
C PRO A 105 11.37 3.96 -2.76
N PHE A 106 12.07 4.98 -3.25
CA PHE A 106 13.17 5.66 -2.56
C PHE A 106 12.89 7.15 -2.34
N PHE A 107 11.63 7.58 -2.31
CA PHE A 107 11.25 8.95 -2.02
C PHE A 107 11.99 9.51 -0.77
N PRO A 108 12.58 10.73 -0.81
CA PRO A 108 12.40 11.80 -1.79
C PRO A 108 13.21 11.67 -3.07
N ASN A 109 14.06 10.65 -3.21
CA ASN A 109 14.81 10.42 -4.43
C ASN A 109 13.89 9.83 -5.53
N LYS A 110 13.40 10.70 -6.41
CA LYS A 110 12.48 10.35 -7.52
C LYS A 110 13.18 9.78 -8.77
N LYS A 111 14.47 9.39 -8.69
CA LYS A 111 15.21 8.84 -9.85
C LYS A 111 14.68 7.49 -10.33
N ILE A 112 14.14 6.69 -9.41
CA ILE A 112 13.55 5.39 -9.72
C ILE A 112 12.04 5.54 -9.56
N ASN A 113 11.33 5.48 -10.69
CA ASN A 113 9.88 5.46 -10.75
C ASN A 113 9.46 4.09 -11.28
N LEU A 114 8.70 3.35 -10.49
CA LEU A 114 8.13 2.07 -10.88
C LEU A 114 6.70 2.31 -11.38
N ARG A 115 6.38 1.72 -12.53
CA ARG A 115 5.02 1.64 -13.07
C ARG A 115 4.83 0.24 -13.61
N GLY A 116 3.87 -0.47 -13.07
CA GLY A 116 3.57 -1.84 -13.42
C GLY A 116 2.56 -1.97 -14.56
N PRO A 117 2.20 -3.21 -14.91
CA PRO A 117 1.31 -3.50 -16.03
C PRO A 117 -0.19 -3.39 -15.69
N ILE A 118 -0.56 -3.24 -14.41
CA ILE A 118 -1.95 -3.22 -13.96
C ILE A 118 -2.42 -1.76 -13.98
N GLY A 119 -3.48 -1.46 -14.73
CA GLY A 119 -3.99 -0.09 -14.80
C GLY A 119 -4.70 0.30 -13.51
N TYR A 120 -4.38 1.45 -12.95
CA TYR A 120 -5.04 2.01 -11.78
C TYR A 120 -6.51 2.31 -12.08
N PHE A 121 -7.39 1.91 -11.17
CA PHE A 121 -8.84 2.05 -11.29
C PHE A 121 -9.40 1.48 -12.61
N SER A 122 -8.81 0.37 -13.08
CA SER A 122 -9.12 -0.23 -14.38
C SER A 122 -9.74 -1.63 -14.28
N LYS A 123 -10.16 -2.18 -15.44
CA LYS A 123 -10.66 -3.56 -15.51
C LYS A 123 -9.61 -4.59 -15.13
N SER A 124 -8.32 -4.33 -15.41
CA SER A 124 -7.25 -5.29 -15.07
C SER A 124 -7.02 -5.34 -13.56
N GLU A 125 -7.08 -4.19 -12.87
CA GLU A 125 -7.06 -4.13 -11.41
C GLU A 125 -8.25 -4.88 -10.80
N PHE A 126 -9.45 -4.70 -11.36
CA PHE A 126 -10.63 -5.43 -10.89
C PHE A 126 -10.47 -6.96 -11.02
N VAL A 127 -9.98 -7.45 -12.17
CA VAL A 127 -9.69 -8.87 -12.39
C VAL A 127 -8.63 -9.36 -11.41
N PHE A 128 -7.59 -8.57 -11.19
CA PHE A 128 -6.52 -8.88 -10.24
C PHE A 128 -7.03 -8.97 -8.79
N ALA A 129 -7.94 -8.07 -8.39
CA ALA A 129 -8.61 -8.12 -7.09
C ALA A 129 -9.48 -9.37 -6.92
N LEU A 130 -10.23 -9.77 -7.97
CA LEU A 130 -11.00 -11.03 -7.97
C LEU A 130 -10.11 -12.26 -7.84
N PHE A 131 -8.94 -12.27 -8.48
CA PHE A 131 -7.97 -13.34 -8.34
C PHE A 131 -7.46 -13.45 -6.89
N PHE A 132 -7.14 -12.32 -6.24
CA PHE A 132 -6.77 -12.29 -4.82
C PHE A 132 -7.91 -12.79 -3.91
N LEU A 133 -9.15 -12.42 -4.22
CA LEU A 133 -10.32 -12.92 -3.49
C LEU A 133 -10.47 -14.44 -3.65
N LEU A 134 -10.26 -14.97 -4.85
CA LEU A 134 -10.32 -16.41 -5.10
C LEU A 134 -9.24 -17.14 -4.28
N ILE A 135 -7.99 -16.63 -4.28
CA ILE A 135 -6.92 -17.18 -3.44
C ILE A 135 -7.35 -17.17 -1.97
N TYR A 136 -7.87 -16.06 -1.47
CA TYR A 136 -8.32 -15.94 -0.08
C TYR A 136 -9.40 -16.98 0.28
N VAL A 137 -10.32 -17.30 -0.64
CA VAL A 137 -11.37 -18.29 -0.40
C VAL A 137 -10.82 -19.72 -0.42
N LEU A 138 -9.84 -20.01 -1.28
CA LEU A 138 -9.34 -21.38 -1.52
C LEU A 138 -8.30 -21.88 -0.51
N ILE A 139 -7.45 -20.99 0.02
CA ILE A 139 -6.46 -21.34 1.06
C ILE A 139 -7.11 -21.47 2.44
#